data_AF-A0AAW4ZV51-F1
#
_entry.id   AF-A0AAW4ZV51-F1
#
_cell.length_a   1.000
_cell.length_b   1.000
_cell.length_c   1.000
_cell.angle_alpha   90.00
_cell.angle_beta   90.00
_cell.angle_gamma   90.00
#
_symmetry.space_group_name_H-M   'P 1'
#
loop_
_entity.id
_entity.type
_entity.pdbx_description
1 polymer ?
#
loop_
_entity_poly.entity_id
_entity_poly.type
_entity_poly.pdbx_seq_one_letter_code
_entity_poly.pdbx_strand_id
1 'polypeptide(L)'
;MTTKSESQDGPNEVTAALTFTRGSESFSSPSIEVEESASKQRINFRATMNRFSPFRVYSINFSVLKGLEKGTYELGESNERVTASFSSSEYPSTTYLAWRGNVKFENAPTLTDLVGTFEFEAKSEAPQRPETATLKHGFFSLHDGVTNSSSGSLSVDAFIDTVPPTVEAKQQVSFKSTSIDMRNTPDRFLEVVAFDKNNSAYVYLNIPKGKLDEKRLDIGAEEDGANAIVHFRKGPYFERGTTGSINIDFNHSSQTLIADFSYADEYGNQFKQGHVQVTGLSTK
;
A
#
# COMPACT_ATOMS: atom_id res chain seq x y z
N MET A 1 -37.02 27.51 5.36
CA MET A 1 -36.93 26.09 4.95
C MET A 1 -35.45 25.77 4.77
N THR A 2 -34.95 24.94 5.67
CA THR A 2 -33.56 24.51 5.77
C THR A 2 -33.22 23.63 4.57
N THR A 3 -32.29 24.09 3.74
CA THR A 3 -31.59 23.24 2.78
C THR A 3 -30.83 22.16 3.54
N LYS A 4 -31.15 20.89 3.28
CA LYS A 4 -30.31 19.76 3.69
C LYS A 4 -28.91 20.03 3.14
N SER A 5 -27.93 20.12 4.04
CA SER A 5 -26.54 19.88 3.70
C SER A 5 -26.48 18.46 3.17
N GLU A 6 -26.30 18.31 1.85
CA GLU A 6 -25.74 17.08 1.31
C GLU A 6 -24.41 16.88 2.03
N SER A 7 -24.21 15.72 2.64
CA SER A 7 -22.95 15.43 3.28
C SER A 7 -21.87 15.43 2.20
N GLN A 8 -20.74 16.10 2.47
CA GLN A 8 -19.54 16.03 1.65
C GLN A 8 -18.82 14.68 1.87
N ASP A 9 -19.58 13.59 1.89
CA ASP A 9 -19.09 12.21 2.11
C ASP A 9 -18.62 11.62 0.77
N GLY A 10 -17.64 12.26 0.14
CA GLY A 10 -16.90 11.62 -0.95
C GLY A 10 -16.05 10.47 -0.40
N PRO A 11 -15.83 9.37 -1.15
CA PRO A 11 -14.93 8.30 -0.71
C PRO A 11 -13.51 8.85 -0.57
N ASN A 12 -12.81 8.38 0.46
CA ASN A 12 -11.42 8.76 0.69
C ASN A 12 -10.51 7.96 -0.25
N GLU A 13 -10.15 8.57 -1.37
CA GLU A 13 -9.50 7.86 -2.48
C GLU A 13 -8.39 8.67 -3.14
N VAL A 14 -7.49 7.97 -3.82
CA VAL A 14 -6.56 8.55 -4.79
C VAL A 14 -6.68 7.83 -6.11
N THR A 15 -6.88 8.58 -7.18
CA THR A 15 -6.89 8.06 -8.55
C THR A 15 -5.91 8.82 -9.42
N ALA A 16 -5.35 8.16 -10.43
CA ALA A 16 -4.53 8.80 -11.46
C ALA A 16 -4.43 7.91 -12.71
N ALA A 17 -4.04 8.48 -13.85
CA ALA A 17 -3.47 7.72 -14.96
C ALA A 17 -1.95 7.71 -14.82
N LEU A 18 -1.36 6.51 -14.73
CA LEU A 18 0.07 6.31 -14.58
C LEU A 18 0.64 5.77 -15.89
N THR A 19 1.69 6.41 -16.42
CA THR A 19 2.46 5.90 -17.56
C THR A 19 3.94 5.93 -17.23
N PHE A 20 4.63 4.82 -17.43
CA PHE A 20 6.07 4.70 -17.22
C PHE A 20 6.65 3.68 -18.21
N THR A 21 7.96 3.49 -18.19
CA THR A 21 8.69 2.68 -19.19
C THR A 21 8.08 1.30 -19.48
N ARG A 22 7.38 0.70 -18.51
CA ARG A 22 6.82 -0.66 -18.62
C ARG A 22 5.34 -0.72 -19.00
N GLY A 23 4.65 0.42 -19.08
CA GLY A 23 3.25 0.44 -19.49
C GLY A 23 2.46 1.64 -18.96
N SER A 24 1.16 1.56 -19.21
CA SER A 24 0.16 2.50 -18.72
C SER A 24 -0.84 1.76 -17.84
N GLU A 25 -1.12 2.33 -16.68
CA GLU A 25 -1.96 1.76 -15.63
C GLU A 25 -2.95 2.81 -15.14
N SER A 26 -4.17 2.41 -14.77
CA SER A 26 -4.98 3.25 -13.88
C SER A 26 -4.46 3.08 -12.47
N PHE A 27 -4.23 4.16 -11.72
CA PHE A 27 -3.98 4.10 -10.29
C PHE A 27 -5.30 4.33 -9.56
N SER A 28 -5.64 3.47 -8.61
CA SER A 28 -6.78 3.65 -7.72
C SER A 28 -6.44 3.05 -6.35
N SER A 29 -6.41 3.89 -5.33
CA SER A 29 -6.20 3.53 -3.93
C SER A 29 -7.42 3.98 -3.14
N PRO A 30 -8.15 3.07 -2.48
CA PRO A 30 -9.33 3.39 -1.68
C PRO A 30 -8.98 3.88 -0.26
N SER A 31 -7.71 4.18 -0.02
CA SER A 31 -7.24 4.70 1.26
C SER A 31 -6.05 5.62 1.09
N ILE A 32 -5.93 6.55 2.03
CA ILE A 32 -4.82 7.49 2.16
C ILE A 32 -4.29 7.36 3.59
N GLU A 33 -3.04 6.93 3.71
CA GLU A 33 -2.30 7.02 4.96
C GLU A 33 -1.84 8.46 5.13
N VAL A 34 -2.17 9.11 6.25
CA VAL A 34 -1.68 10.46 6.58
C VAL A 34 -0.92 10.42 7.89
N GLU A 35 0.23 11.08 7.91
CA GLU A 35 1.01 11.27 9.12
C GLU A 35 1.67 12.65 9.16
N GLU A 36 1.96 13.10 10.38
CA GLU A 36 2.80 14.25 10.61
C GLU A 36 4.28 13.82 10.56
N SER A 37 5.14 14.60 9.90
CA SER A 37 6.57 14.35 9.89
C SER A 37 7.16 14.39 11.31
N ALA A 38 8.28 13.70 11.54
CA ALA A 38 8.95 13.71 12.84
C ALA A 38 9.30 15.14 13.33
N SER A 39 9.62 16.04 12.39
CA SER A 39 9.87 17.46 12.66
C SER A 39 8.61 18.29 12.94
N LYS A 40 7.42 17.72 12.75
CA LYS A 40 6.10 18.38 12.84
C LYS A 40 5.91 19.58 11.92
N GLN A 41 6.73 19.67 10.88
CA GLN A 41 6.66 20.75 9.90
C GLN A 41 5.89 20.33 8.66
N ARG A 42 5.64 19.04 8.44
CA ARG A 42 5.04 18.54 7.21
C ARG A 42 3.93 17.53 7.48
N ILE A 43 2.98 17.50 6.56
CA ILE A 43 1.97 16.46 6.41
C ILE A 43 2.47 15.54 5.30
N ASN A 44 2.71 14.28 5.63
CA ASN A 44 3.01 13.25 4.66
C ASN A 44 1.72 12.48 4.41
N PHE A 45 1.39 12.26 3.14
CA PHE A 45 0.31 11.35 2.81
C PHE A 45 0.68 10.44 1.65
N ARG A 46 0.18 9.20 1.74
CA ARG A 46 0.53 8.11 0.84
C ARG A 46 -0.72 7.34 0.46
N ALA A 47 -0.79 7.00 -0.82
CA ALA A 47 -1.78 6.10 -1.38
C ALA A 47 -1.08 4.91 -2.04
N THR A 48 -1.65 3.71 -1.89
CA THR A 48 -1.01 2.46 -2.35
C THR A 48 -2.01 1.61 -3.15
N MET A 49 -1.61 1.19 -4.33
CA MET A 49 -2.36 0.27 -5.19
C MET A 49 -1.57 -1.02 -5.42
N ASN A 50 -2.26 -2.14 -5.31
CA ASN A 50 -1.70 -3.45 -5.63
C ASN A 50 -2.22 -3.91 -6.99
N ARG A 51 -1.31 -4.41 -7.83
CA ARG A 51 -1.60 -5.06 -9.12
C ARG A 51 -1.19 -6.52 -9.05
N PHE A 52 -1.86 -7.35 -9.84
CA PHE A 52 -1.58 -8.77 -10.00
C PHE A 52 -1.27 -9.07 -11.47
N SER A 53 -0.59 -10.18 -11.71
CA SER A 53 -0.08 -10.69 -12.98
C SER A 53 0.87 -9.75 -13.71
N PRO A 54 2.07 -9.47 -13.15
CA PRO A 54 2.64 -9.95 -11.88
C PRO A 54 2.32 -9.04 -10.67
N PHE A 55 2.58 -9.52 -9.45
CA PHE A 55 2.24 -8.76 -8.24
C PHE A 55 3.15 -7.56 -8.09
N ARG A 56 2.56 -6.36 -7.98
CA ARG A 56 3.24 -5.07 -7.87
C ARG A 56 2.52 -4.20 -6.85
N VAL A 57 3.30 -3.47 -6.06
CA VAL A 57 2.80 -2.43 -5.18
C VAL A 57 3.26 -1.09 -5.74
N TYR A 58 2.30 -0.26 -6.13
CA TYR A 58 2.50 1.11 -6.56
C TYR A 58 2.14 2.06 -5.42
N SER A 59 2.95 3.09 -5.22
CA SER A 59 2.72 4.09 -4.18
C SER A 59 2.84 5.48 -4.77
N ILE A 60 1.89 6.36 -4.45
CA ILE A 60 2.00 7.81 -4.68
C ILE A 60 2.13 8.45 -3.31
N ASN A 61 3.18 9.25 -3.13
CA ASN A 61 3.48 9.90 -1.87
C ASN A 61 3.57 11.40 -2.08
N PHE A 62 3.07 12.16 -1.12
CA PHE A 62 3.22 13.60 -1.04
C PHE A 62 3.77 14.00 0.31
N SER A 63 4.60 15.03 0.34
CA SER A 63 5.04 15.68 1.55
C SER A 63 4.79 17.18 1.43
N VAL A 64 3.94 17.71 2.31
CA VAL A 64 3.39 19.06 2.22
C VAL A 64 3.79 19.85 3.46
N LEU A 65 4.32 21.05 3.30
CA LEU A 65 4.59 21.94 4.43
C LEU A 65 3.29 22.28 5.17
N LYS A 66 3.29 22.22 6.50
CA LYS A 66 2.12 22.60 7.29
C LYS A 66 1.83 24.10 7.17
N GLY A 67 0.54 24.44 7.21
CA GLY A 67 0.08 25.82 7.14
C GLY A 67 0.10 26.43 5.74
N LEU A 68 0.26 25.60 4.70
CA LEU A 68 -0.02 26.05 3.34
C LEU A 68 -1.51 26.40 3.21
N GLU A 69 -1.77 27.45 2.44
CA GLU A 69 -3.13 27.82 2.06
C GLU A 69 -3.64 26.90 0.93
N LYS A 70 -4.90 27.05 0.56
CA LYS A 70 -5.39 26.45 -0.69
C LYS A 70 -4.68 27.09 -1.88
N GLY A 71 -4.46 26.33 -2.95
CA GLY A 71 -3.80 26.85 -4.14
C GLY A 71 -3.07 25.80 -4.95
N THR A 72 -2.40 26.26 -6.01
CA THR A 72 -1.57 25.43 -6.88
C THR A 72 -0.11 25.60 -6.51
N TYR A 73 0.58 24.47 -6.35
CA TYR A 73 1.99 24.41 -5.99
C TYR A 73 2.74 23.63 -7.06
N GLU A 74 3.74 24.27 -7.65
CA GLU A 74 4.66 23.63 -8.60
C GLU A 74 5.50 22.57 -7.90
N LEU A 75 5.72 21.44 -8.56
CA LEU A 75 6.60 20.37 -8.12
C LEU A 75 7.96 20.51 -8.83
N GLY A 76 9.05 20.28 -8.12
CA GLY A 76 10.40 20.28 -8.68
C GLY A 76 11.48 20.62 -7.66
N GLU A 77 12.74 20.56 -8.11
CA GLU A 77 13.94 20.66 -7.25
C GLU A 77 14.03 21.95 -6.43
N SER A 78 13.34 23.03 -6.83
CA SER A 78 13.40 24.33 -6.16
C SER A 78 12.19 24.63 -5.25
N ASN A 79 11.15 23.80 -5.25
CA ASN A 79 9.95 24.04 -4.44
C ASN A 79 9.80 23.01 -3.32
N GLU A 80 10.40 23.32 -2.18
CA GLU A 80 10.33 22.47 -0.99
C GLU A 80 8.95 22.50 -0.29
N ARG A 81 8.00 23.34 -0.73
CA ARG A 81 6.69 23.45 -0.06
C ARG A 81 5.86 22.17 -0.25
N VAL A 82 5.93 21.58 -1.44
CA VAL A 82 5.25 20.34 -1.77
C VAL A 82 6.21 19.47 -2.56
N THR A 83 6.45 18.25 -2.10
CA THR A 83 7.17 17.24 -2.86
C THR A 83 6.25 16.06 -3.13
N ALA A 84 6.48 15.39 -4.25
CA ALA A 84 5.74 14.21 -4.64
C ALA A 84 6.69 13.12 -5.13
N SER A 85 6.33 11.87 -4.91
CA SER A 85 7.07 10.73 -5.44
C SER A 85 6.13 9.60 -5.83
N PHE A 86 6.59 8.80 -6.78
CA PHE A 86 5.97 7.56 -7.18
C PHE A 86 6.95 6.41 -6.90
N SER A 87 6.49 5.30 -6.34
CA SER A 87 7.32 4.12 -6.12
C SER A 87 6.65 2.88 -6.70
N SER A 88 7.48 1.97 -7.21
CA SER A 88 7.08 0.64 -7.67
C SER A 88 7.89 -0.42 -6.93
N SER A 89 7.22 -1.43 -6.38
CA SER A 89 7.86 -2.54 -5.66
C SER A 89 8.46 -3.62 -6.57
N GLU A 90 8.67 -3.32 -7.85
CA GLU A 90 9.41 -4.20 -8.75
C GLU A 90 10.78 -4.55 -8.18
N TYR A 91 11.36 -5.67 -8.56
CA TYR A 91 12.77 -5.93 -8.25
C TYR A 91 13.66 -5.42 -9.40
N PRO A 92 14.67 -4.57 -9.12
CA PRO A 92 14.89 -3.82 -7.88
C PRO A 92 13.87 -2.70 -7.72
N SER A 93 13.50 -2.43 -6.46
CA SER A 93 12.50 -1.40 -6.15
C SER A 93 13.03 -0.04 -6.59
N THR A 94 12.16 0.75 -7.20
CA THR A 94 12.55 2.04 -7.77
C THR A 94 11.58 3.11 -7.29
N THR A 95 12.16 4.18 -6.76
CA THR A 95 11.44 5.42 -6.43
C THR A 95 11.73 6.44 -7.52
N TYR A 96 10.69 7.17 -7.89
CA TYR A 96 10.70 8.23 -8.87
C TYR A 96 10.32 9.53 -8.15
N LEU A 97 11.19 10.54 -8.16
CA LEU A 97 10.93 11.84 -7.57
C LEU A 97 10.34 12.79 -8.60
N ALA A 98 9.26 13.48 -8.24
CA ALA A 98 8.66 14.50 -9.09
C ALA A 98 9.67 15.63 -9.36
N TRP A 99 9.89 15.94 -10.62
CA TRP A 99 10.83 16.99 -11.05
C TRP A 99 10.15 18.13 -11.81
N ARG A 100 8.91 17.91 -12.28
CA ARG A 100 8.02 18.94 -12.82
C ARG A 100 6.56 18.55 -12.68
N GLY A 101 5.67 19.54 -12.65
CA GLY A 101 4.22 19.34 -12.54
C GLY A 101 3.64 20.20 -11.44
N ASN A 102 2.41 19.92 -11.03
CA ASN A 102 1.76 20.67 -9.99
C ASN A 102 0.82 19.80 -9.13
N VAL A 103 0.56 20.30 -7.94
CA VAL A 103 -0.50 19.85 -7.04
C VAL A 103 -1.38 21.04 -6.72
N LYS A 104 -2.69 20.88 -6.90
CA LYS A 104 -3.68 21.86 -6.50
C LYS A 104 -4.45 21.34 -5.30
N PHE A 105 -4.44 22.10 -4.20
CA PHE A 105 -5.32 21.84 -3.06
C PHE A 105 -6.56 22.72 -3.16
N GLU A 106 -7.74 22.12 -3.05
CA GLU A 106 -9.02 22.84 -3.03
C GLU A 106 -9.23 23.56 -1.69
N ASN A 107 -8.77 22.95 -0.59
CA ASN A 107 -8.75 23.49 0.77
C ASN A 107 -7.31 23.61 1.29
N ALA A 108 -7.11 24.32 2.41
CA ALA A 108 -5.82 24.30 3.09
C ALA A 108 -5.54 22.87 3.61
N PRO A 109 -4.42 22.22 3.23
CA PRO A 109 -4.17 20.83 3.59
C PRO A 109 -3.97 20.66 5.10
N THR A 110 -4.68 19.70 5.69
CA THR A 110 -4.56 19.32 7.10
C THR A 110 -4.40 17.81 7.25
N LEU A 111 -4.21 17.32 8.48
CA LEU A 111 -4.14 15.88 8.75
C LEU A 111 -5.46 15.15 8.49
N THR A 112 -6.58 15.88 8.44
CA THR A 112 -7.94 15.33 8.35
C THR A 112 -8.69 15.80 7.11
N ASP A 113 -8.15 16.76 6.36
CA ASP A 113 -8.74 17.28 5.12
C ASP A 113 -7.64 17.47 4.08
N LEU A 114 -7.66 16.61 3.05
CA LEU A 114 -6.77 16.68 1.90
C LEU A 114 -7.61 16.45 0.63
N VAL A 115 -7.97 17.53 -0.05
CA VAL A 115 -8.69 17.45 -1.33
C VAL A 115 -7.94 18.22 -2.39
N GLY A 116 -7.73 17.58 -3.54
CA GLY A 116 -6.98 18.21 -4.60
C GLY A 116 -6.79 17.35 -5.84
N THR A 117 -6.09 17.96 -6.81
CA THR A 117 -5.70 17.33 -8.06
C THR A 117 -4.20 17.42 -8.26
N PHE A 118 -3.63 16.52 -9.04
CA PHE A 118 -2.21 16.55 -9.37
C PHE A 118 -1.93 16.06 -10.78
N GLU A 119 -0.86 16.59 -11.36
CA GLU A 119 -0.23 16.08 -12.58
C GLU A 119 1.27 16.32 -12.46
N PHE A 120 2.07 15.26 -12.61
CA PHE A 120 3.53 15.41 -12.53
C PHE A 120 4.28 14.36 -13.32
N GLU A 121 5.52 14.72 -13.64
CA GLU A 121 6.53 13.80 -14.13
C GLU A 121 7.59 13.59 -13.06
N ALA A 122 7.99 12.33 -12.90
CA ALA A 122 8.97 11.89 -11.93
C ALA A 122 10.13 11.16 -12.60
N LYS A 123 11.34 11.35 -12.08
CA LYS A 123 12.57 10.68 -12.54
C LYS A 123 13.00 9.64 -11.53
N SER A 124 13.38 8.47 -12.03
CA SER A 124 13.95 7.40 -11.22
C SER A 124 15.18 7.91 -10.46
N GLU A 125 15.24 7.60 -9.17
CA GLU A 125 16.41 7.84 -8.32
C GLU A 125 17.52 6.81 -8.57
N ALA A 126 17.24 5.71 -9.28
CA ALA A 126 18.23 4.70 -9.61
C ALA A 126 19.17 5.22 -10.72
N PRO A 127 20.45 5.52 -10.44
CA PRO A 127 21.34 6.17 -11.42
C PRO A 127 21.52 5.37 -12.72
N GLN A 128 21.41 4.05 -12.61
CA GLN A 128 21.52 3.10 -13.72
C GLN A 128 20.26 3.02 -14.61
N ARG A 129 19.16 3.70 -14.25
CA ARG A 129 17.87 3.67 -14.97
C ARG A 129 17.27 5.08 -15.01
N PRO A 130 17.59 5.91 -16.02
CA PRO A 130 17.02 7.24 -16.19
C PRO A 130 15.59 7.18 -16.75
N GLU A 131 14.76 6.36 -16.12
CA GLU A 131 13.36 6.19 -16.48
C GLU A 131 12.52 7.33 -15.92
N THR A 132 11.43 7.63 -16.61
CA THR A 132 10.43 8.59 -16.15
C THR A 132 9.10 7.92 -15.91
N ALA A 133 8.37 8.42 -14.91
CA ALA A 133 6.98 8.12 -14.68
C ALA A 133 6.17 9.41 -14.86
N THR A 134 5.02 9.30 -15.52
CA THR A 134 4.08 10.39 -15.78
C THR A 134 2.77 10.05 -15.11
N LEU A 135 2.30 10.91 -14.22
CA LEU A 135 1.03 10.78 -13.54
C LEU A 135 0.12 11.93 -13.98
N LYS A 136 -1.03 11.60 -14.57
CA LYS A 136 -2.00 12.57 -15.11
C LYS A 136 -3.38 12.37 -14.52
N HIS A 137 -4.19 13.42 -14.59
CA HIS A 137 -5.57 13.42 -14.10
C HIS A 137 -5.65 12.89 -12.65
N GLY A 138 -4.64 13.20 -11.85
CA GLY A 138 -4.56 12.76 -10.48
C GLY A 138 -5.59 13.48 -9.63
N PHE A 139 -6.26 12.74 -8.76
CA PHE A 139 -7.19 13.26 -7.76
C PHE A 139 -6.91 12.59 -6.43
N PHE A 140 -6.99 13.34 -5.34
CA PHE A 140 -7.02 12.81 -3.99
C PHE A 140 -8.14 13.48 -3.20
N SER A 141 -8.85 12.69 -2.40
CA SER A 141 -9.83 13.17 -1.44
C SER A 141 -9.63 12.42 -0.13
N LEU A 142 -9.49 13.19 0.94
CA LEU A 142 -9.55 12.75 2.32
C LEU A 142 -10.41 13.73 3.08
N HIS A 143 -11.53 13.25 3.59
CA HIS A 143 -12.40 13.93 4.53
C HIS A 143 -12.43 13.11 5.83
N ASP A 144 -12.23 13.77 6.96
CA ASP A 144 -12.23 13.20 8.31
C ASP A 144 -11.49 11.85 8.37
N GLY A 145 -10.15 11.91 8.47
CA GLY A 145 -9.22 10.79 8.56
C GLY A 145 -9.86 9.41 8.68
N VAL A 146 -9.91 8.66 7.57
CA VAL A 146 -10.64 7.38 7.44
C VAL A 146 -10.44 6.50 8.67
N THR A 147 -11.53 6.20 9.37
CA THR A 147 -11.63 4.93 10.09
C THR A 147 -11.73 3.83 9.03
N ASN A 148 -10.67 3.04 8.84
CA ASN A 148 -10.78 1.78 8.09
C ASN A 148 -11.99 1.03 8.68
N SER A 149 -12.95 0.62 7.85
CA SER A 149 -14.04 -0.25 8.33
C SER A 149 -13.52 -1.63 8.74
N SER A 150 -12.32 -1.96 8.28
CA SER A 150 -11.53 -3.12 8.69
C SER A 150 -10.92 -2.91 10.08
N SER A 151 -11.07 -3.90 10.96
CA SER A 151 -10.44 -3.94 12.28
C SER A 151 -9.89 -5.33 12.57
N GLY A 152 -8.75 -5.40 13.26
CA GLY A 152 -8.10 -6.67 13.56
C GLY A 152 -6.59 -6.58 13.75
N SER A 153 -5.91 -7.71 13.56
CA SER A 153 -4.46 -7.80 13.62
C SER A 153 -3.91 -8.93 12.77
N LEU A 154 -2.66 -8.77 12.34
CA LEU A 154 -1.84 -9.82 11.74
C LEU A 154 -0.48 -9.85 12.42
N SER A 155 0.01 -11.05 12.72
CA SER A 155 1.37 -11.29 13.19
C SER A 155 2.03 -12.42 12.40
N VAL A 156 3.34 -12.36 12.23
CA VAL A 156 4.14 -13.45 11.65
C VAL A 156 5.59 -13.32 12.11
N ASP A 157 6.25 -14.44 12.35
CA ASP A 157 7.69 -14.48 12.60
C ASP A 157 8.44 -14.81 11.32
N ALA A 158 9.29 -13.90 10.87
CA ALA A 158 10.15 -14.06 9.71
C ALA A 158 11.57 -14.44 10.14
N PHE A 159 12.16 -15.43 9.49
CA PHE A 159 13.54 -15.88 9.67
C PHE A 159 14.26 -15.68 8.34
N ILE A 160 14.91 -14.52 8.22
CA ILE A 160 15.47 -14.00 6.97
C ILE A 160 16.99 -14.11 7.00
N ASP A 161 17.58 -14.60 5.92
CA ASP A 161 19.02 -14.55 5.70
C ASP A 161 19.43 -13.10 5.34
N THR A 162 20.35 -12.53 6.11
CA THR A 162 20.82 -11.15 5.87
C THR A 162 21.76 -11.11 4.66
N VAL A 163 21.71 -10.03 3.88
CA VAL A 163 22.69 -9.75 2.82
C VAL A 163 23.48 -8.46 3.17
N PRO A 164 24.83 -8.50 3.20
CA PRO A 164 25.69 -9.64 2.86
C PRO A 164 25.66 -10.71 3.96
N PRO A 165 25.70 -12.00 3.59
CA PRO A 165 25.65 -13.10 4.54
C PRO A 165 26.90 -13.08 5.42
N THR A 166 26.74 -12.81 6.72
CA THR A 166 27.68 -13.30 7.72
C THR A 166 27.25 -14.71 8.12
N VAL A 167 28.22 -15.60 8.31
CA VAL A 167 28.13 -17.06 8.18
C VAL A 167 27.02 -17.75 9.02
N GLU A 168 26.37 -17.09 9.99
CA GLU A 168 25.50 -17.80 10.95
C GLU A 168 24.24 -17.09 11.48
N ALA A 169 23.78 -15.94 10.95
CA ALA A 169 22.61 -15.29 11.55
C ALA A 169 21.43 -15.11 10.58
N LYS A 170 20.54 -16.11 10.55
CA LYS A 170 19.12 -15.86 10.22
C LYS A 170 18.59 -14.86 11.23
N GLN A 171 18.26 -13.66 10.78
CA GLN A 171 17.64 -12.67 11.65
C GLN A 171 16.18 -13.07 11.87
N GLN A 172 15.81 -13.29 13.13
CA GLN A 172 14.41 -13.37 13.49
C GLN A 172 13.82 -11.96 13.53
N VAL A 173 12.78 -11.73 12.74
CA VAL A 173 12.01 -10.49 12.68
C VAL A 173 10.56 -10.83 12.99
N SER A 174 10.08 -10.42 14.16
CA SER A 174 8.67 -10.51 14.49
C SER A 174 7.93 -9.33 13.89
N PHE A 175 6.96 -9.62 13.03
CA PHE A 175 6.02 -8.64 12.50
C PHE A 175 4.75 -8.64 13.34
N LYS A 176 4.29 -7.45 13.72
CA LYS A 176 2.98 -7.26 14.32
C LYS A 176 2.33 -6.01 13.76
N SER A 177 1.15 -6.17 13.15
CA SER A 177 0.43 -5.07 12.54
C SER A 177 0.04 -4.00 13.57
N THR A 178 0.35 -2.75 13.26
CA THR A 178 -0.23 -1.56 13.91
C THR A 178 -1.51 -1.10 13.22
N SER A 179 -1.67 -1.43 11.93
CA SER A 179 -2.90 -1.24 11.18
C SER A 179 -3.11 -2.42 10.23
N ILE A 180 -4.37 -2.67 9.89
CA ILE A 180 -4.77 -3.73 8.97
C ILE A 180 -5.96 -3.24 8.15
N ASP A 181 -6.01 -3.67 6.90
CA ASP A 181 -7.13 -3.41 6.01
C ASP A 181 -7.48 -4.68 5.23
N MET A 182 -8.76 -5.02 5.18
CA MET A 182 -9.30 -6.09 4.35
C MET A 182 -10.18 -5.51 3.27
N ARG A 183 -9.88 -5.82 2.01
CA ARG A 183 -10.53 -5.22 0.86
C ARG A 183 -10.82 -6.22 -0.22
N ASN A 184 -11.93 -5.97 -0.91
CA ASN A 184 -12.24 -6.65 -2.16
C ASN A 184 -11.50 -5.92 -3.28
N THR A 185 -10.43 -6.50 -3.79
CA THR A 185 -9.85 -6.02 -5.04
C THR A 185 -10.84 -6.30 -6.18
N PRO A 186 -10.89 -5.46 -7.23
CA PRO A 186 -11.71 -5.72 -8.42
C PRO A 186 -11.42 -7.10 -9.04
N ASP A 187 -10.19 -7.60 -8.83
CA ASP A 187 -9.66 -8.81 -9.42
C ASP A 187 -9.49 -9.93 -8.39
N ARG A 188 -10.22 -11.03 -8.59
CA ARG A 188 -10.03 -12.43 -8.10
C ARG A 188 -9.74 -12.71 -6.61
N PHE A 189 -9.26 -11.77 -5.80
CA PHE A 189 -8.72 -12.01 -4.46
C PHE A 189 -9.43 -11.17 -3.40
N LEU A 190 -9.63 -11.77 -2.22
CA LEU A 190 -9.77 -11.03 -0.98
C LEU A 190 -8.36 -10.64 -0.54
N GLU A 191 -8.11 -9.35 -0.40
CA GLU A 191 -6.80 -8.84 0.00
C GLU A 191 -6.84 -8.37 1.45
N VAL A 192 -5.82 -8.77 2.20
CA VAL A 192 -5.52 -8.25 3.53
C VAL A 192 -4.15 -7.59 3.49
N VAL A 193 -4.10 -6.30 3.82
CA VAL A 193 -2.87 -5.53 3.96
C VAL A 193 -2.66 -5.18 5.42
N ALA A 194 -1.60 -5.71 6.00
CA ALA A 194 -1.19 -5.40 7.36
C ALA A 194 0.09 -4.57 7.35
N PHE A 195 0.14 -3.51 8.15
CA PHE A 195 1.29 -2.62 8.27
C PHE A 195 1.78 -2.54 9.72
N ASP A 196 3.09 -2.67 9.90
CA ASP A 196 3.80 -2.43 11.16
C ASP A 196 4.58 -1.11 11.05
N LYS A 197 4.04 -0.06 11.67
CA LYS A 197 4.63 1.28 11.67
C LYS A 197 6.01 1.32 12.32
N ASN A 198 6.27 0.48 13.33
CA ASN A 198 7.53 0.51 14.07
C ASN A 198 8.68 -0.02 13.22
N ASN A 199 8.39 -1.02 12.39
CA ASN A 199 9.38 -1.65 11.51
C ASN A 199 9.31 -1.15 10.05
N SER A 200 8.34 -0.28 9.73
CA SER A 200 8.03 0.12 8.35
C SER A 200 7.91 -1.10 7.42
N ALA A 201 7.15 -2.09 7.89
CA ALA A 201 6.99 -3.38 7.23
C ALA A 201 5.54 -3.63 6.86
N TYR A 202 5.31 -4.39 5.79
CA TYR A 202 4.00 -4.76 5.29
C TYR A 202 3.91 -6.27 5.08
N VAL A 203 2.75 -6.84 5.36
CA VAL A 203 2.34 -8.17 4.90
C VAL A 203 1.12 -8.01 4.01
N TYR A 204 1.18 -8.57 2.81
CA TYR A 204 0.06 -8.67 1.89
C TYR A 204 -0.36 -10.13 1.83
N LEU A 205 -1.58 -10.42 2.24
CA LEU A 205 -2.18 -11.74 2.15
C LEU A 205 -3.36 -11.69 1.17
N ASN A 206 -3.27 -12.47 0.10
CA ASN A 206 -4.27 -12.52 -0.95
C ASN A 206 -4.85 -13.93 -1.06
N ILE A 207 -6.16 -14.05 -0.86
CA ILE A 207 -6.88 -15.33 -0.90
C ILE A 207 -7.85 -15.28 -2.09
N PRO A 208 -7.81 -16.24 -3.03
CA PRO A 208 -8.76 -16.26 -4.13
C PRO A 208 -10.20 -16.28 -3.61
N LYS A 209 -11.06 -15.36 -4.09
CA LYS A 209 -12.44 -15.22 -3.60
C LYS A 209 -13.27 -16.50 -3.77
N GLY A 210 -13.04 -17.21 -4.88
CA GLY A 210 -13.69 -18.50 -5.17
C GLY A 210 -13.23 -19.66 -4.28
N LYS A 211 -12.28 -19.41 -3.36
CA LYS A 211 -11.66 -20.39 -2.48
C LYS A 211 -11.82 -20.04 -0.99
N LEU A 212 -12.61 -19.01 -0.66
CA LEU A 212 -12.80 -18.56 0.73
C LEU A 212 -13.48 -19.61 1.64
N ASP A 213 -14.22 -20.55 1.05
CA ASP A 213 -14.87 -21.66 1.77
C ASP A 213 -13.96 -22.89 1.95
N GLU A 214 -12.75 -22.87 1.36
CA GLU A 214 -11.79 -23.95 1.55
C GLU A 214 -11.08 -23.81 2.89
N LYS A 215 -11.03 -24.88 3.68
CA LYS A 215 -10.38 -24.85 5.01
C LYS A 215 -8.87 -24.68 4.94
N ARG A 216 -8.25 -25.03 3.82
CA ARG A 216 -6.81 -25.01 3.62
C ARG A 216 -6.49 -24.77 2.15
N LEU A 217 -5.60 -23.82 1.89
CA LEU A 217 -5.02 -23.55 0.58
C LEU A 217 -3.50 -23.60 0.66
N ASP A 218 -2.88 -24.03 -0.43
CA ASP A 218 -1.44 -23.90 -0.60
C ASP A 218 -1.08 -22.42 -0.88
N ILE A 219 0.16 -22.05 -0.52
CA ILE A 219 0.75 -20.76 -0.87
C ILE A 219 1.68 -20.96 -2.05
N GLY A 220 1.51 -20.13 -3.08
CA GLY A 220 2.28 -20.23 -4.32
C GLY A 220 2.65 -18.88 -4.93
N ALA A 221 3.57 -18.93 -5.88
CA ALA A 221 4.07 -17.76 -6.59
C ALA A 221 3.17 -17.31 -7.76
N GLU A 222 2.33 -18.22 -8.25
CA GLU A 222 1.47 -18.01 -9.42
C GLU A 222 0.20 -17.23 -9.05
N GLU A 223 -0.14 -16.26 -9.88
CA GLU A 223 -1.27 -15.33 -9.68
C GLU A 223 -2.52 -15.73 -10.47
N ASP A 224 -2.62 -17.02 -10.81
CA ASP A 224 -3.70 -17.61 -11.58
C ASP A 224 -5.01 -17.76 -10.80
N GLY A 225 -4.94 -17.69 -9.46
CA GLY A 225 -6.06 -17.87 -8.54
C GLY A 225 -6.21 -19.30 -8.00
N ALA A 226 -5.25 -20.18 -8.27
CA ALA A 226 -5.23 -21.54 -7.71
C ALA A 226 -4.78 -21.56 -6.25
N ASN A 227 -3.82 -20.72 -5.88
CA ASN A 227 -3.19 -20.67 -4.56
C ASN A 227 -3.44 -19.34 -3.85
N ALA A 228 -3.24 -19.33 -2.53
CA ALA A 228 -3.09 -18.09 -1.77
C ALA A 228 -1.71 -17.48 -2.05
N ILE A 229 -1.61 -16.17 -1.92
CA ILE A 229 -0.39 -15.42 -2.24
C ILE A 229 -0.04 -14.55 -1.05
N VAL A 230 1.20 -14.66 -0.59
CA VAL A 230 1.70 -13.87 0.55
C VAL A 230 2.96 -13.14 0.14
N HIS A 231 3.01 -11.85 0.45
CA HIS A 231 4.21 -11.03 0.31
C HIS A 231 4.58 -10.39 1.63
N PHE A 232 5.87 -10.33 1.91
CA PHE A 232 6.44 -9.54 2.99
C PHE A 232 7.33 -8.44 2.42
N ARG A 233 7.13 -7.21 2.87
CA ARG A 233 7.93 -6.06 2.46
C ARG A 233 8.48 -5.34 3.68
N LYS A 234 9.80 -5.08 3.69
CA LYS A 234 10.45 -4.25 4.73
C LYS A 234 11.57 -3.44 4.09
N GLY A 235 11.41 -2.13 3.97
CA GLY A 235 12.37 -1.29 3.25
C GLY A 235 12.57 -1.77 1.79
N PRO A 236 13.81 -2.08 1.36
CA PRO A 236 14.08 -2.61 0.01
C PRO A 236 13.75 -4.11 -0.14
N TYR A 237 13.55 -4.84 0.97
CA TYR A 237 13.25 -6.26 0.95
C TYR A 237 11.80 -6.48 0.51
N PHE A 238 11.63 -7.34 -0.48
CA PHE A 238 10.33 -7.73 -1.01
C PHE A 238 10.36 -9.24 -1.27
N GLU A 239 9.79 -9.99 -0.33
CA GLU A 239 9.75 -11.44 -0.37
C GLU A 239 8.37 -11.92 -0.80
N ARG A 240 8.36 -12.96 -1.63
CA ARG A 240 7.15 -13.62 -2.11
C ARG A 240 7.16 -15.08 -1.66
N GLY A 241 6.07 -15.52 -1.04
CA GLY A 241 5.88 -16.91 -0.72
C GLY A 241 5.76 -17.77 -1.97
N THR A 242 6.56 -18.83 -2.05
CA THR A 242 6.58 -19.79 -3.15
C THR A 242 6.03 -21.15 -2.75
N THR A 243 6.10 -21.47 -1.46
CA THR A 243 5.58 -22.71 -0.87
C THR A 243 5.03 -22.45 0.52
N GLY A 244 4.10 -23.29 0.98
CA GLY A 244 3.50 -23.18 2.30
C GLY A 244 2.00 -23.44 2.25
N SER A 245 1.31 -23.02 3.29
CA SER A 245 -0.13 -23.18 3.37
C SER A 245 -0.77 -22.15 4.29
N ILE A 246 -2.04 -21.88 4.04
CA ILE A 246 -2.93 -21.11 4.89
C ILE A 246 -4.15 -21.96 5.25
N ASN A 247 -4.53 -21.99 6.52
CA ASN A 247 -5.82 -22.51 6.97
C ASN A 247 -6.79 -21.34 7.11
N ILE A 248 -7.98 -21.45 6.54
CA ILE A 248 -8.91 -20.33 6.35
C ILE A 248 -10.22 -20.64 7.07
N ASP A 249 -10.71 -19.66 7.83
CA ASP A 249 -12.07 -19.57 8.33
C ASP A 249 -12.62 -18.19 7.96
N PHE A 250 -13.47 -18.15 6.91
CA PHE A 250 -14.09 -16.92 6.45
C PHE A 250 -15.60 -16.93 6.72
N ASN A 251 -16.06 -16.00 7.54
CA ASN A 251 -17.48 -15.78 7.77
C ASN A 251 -18.02 -14.71 6.81
N HIS A 252 -18.78 -15.14 5.80
CA HIS A 252 -19.38 -14.24 4.80
C HIS A 252 -20.36 -13.22 5.39
N SER A 253 -21.07 -13.57 6.46
CA SER A 253 -22.10 -12.70 7.06
C SER A 253 -21.48 -11.56 7.84
N SER A 254 -20.45 -11.84 8.64
CA SER A 254 -19.74 -10.83 9.43
C SER A 254 -18.55 -10.22 8.68
N GLN A 255 -18.20 -10.75 7.51
CA GLN A 255 -16.97 -10.42 6.78
C GLN A 255 -15.77 -10.50 7.71
N THR A 256 -15.60 -11.66 8.34
CA THR A 256 -14.48 -11.94 9.25
C THR A 256 -13.60 -13.02 8.64
N LEU A 257 -12.32 -12.72 8.49
CA LEU A 257 -11.29 -13.70 8.16
C LEU A 257 -10.49 -14.03 9.43
N ILE A 258 -10.43 -15.30 9.77
CA ILE A 258 -9.43 -15.86 10.68
C ILE A 258 -8.60 -16.83 9.87
N ALA A 259 -7.28 -16.68 9.91
CA ALA A 259 -6.41 -17.61 9.21
C ALA A 259 -5.05 -17.77 9.88
N ASP A 260 -4.53 -19.00 9.80
CA ASP A 260 -3.19 -19.37 10.24
C ASP A 260 -2.37 -19.79 9.03
N PHE A 261 -1.15 -19.27 8.90
CA PHE A 261 -0.31 -19.54 7.75
C PHE A 261 1.17 -19.66 8.08
N SER A 262 1.87 -20.34 7.18
CA SER A 262 3.33 -20.43 7.18
C SER A 262 3.79 -20.64 5.75
N TYR A 263 4.90 -19.99 5.37
CA TYR A 263 5.43 -20.08 4.02
C TYR A 263 6.95 -19.94 3.98
N ALA A 264 7.52 -20.28 2.84
CA ALA A 264 8.90 -20.01 2.49
C ALA A 264 8.95 -19.30 1.12
N ASP A 265 9.98 -18.49 0.91
CA ASP A 265 10.27 -17.90 -0.40
C ASP A 265 11.25 -18.76 -1.21
N GLU A 266 11.59 -18.29 -2.42
CA GLU A 266 12.55 -18.97 -3.31
C GLU A 266 14.00 -18.96 -2.78
N TYR A 267 14.31 -18.11 -1.80
CA TYR A 267 15.65 -17.96 -1.24
C TYR A 267 15.84 -18.75 0.06
N GLY A 268 14.79 -19.43 0.54
CA GLY A 268 14.84 -20.26 1.75
C GLY A 268 14.61 -19.49 3.05
N ASN A 269 14.16 -18.23 2.99
CA ASN A 269 13.65 -17.54 4.17
C ASN A 269 12.35 -18.22 4.61
N GLN A 270 12.11 -18.21 5.92
CA GLN A 270 10.98 -18.92 6.51
C GLN A 270 10.09 -17.96 7.26
N PHE A 271 8.79 -18.05 7.04
CA PHE A 271 7.77 -17.26 7.72
C PHE A 271 6.84 -18.20 8.44
N LYS A 272 6.83 -18.14 9.77
CA LYS A 272 6.15 -19.11 10.62
C LYS A 272 5.20 -18.40 11.57
N GLN A 273 4.24 -19.17 12.09
CA GLN A 273 3.28 -18.70 13.08
C GLN A 273 2.52 -17.45 12.59
N GLY A 274 2.26 -17.39 11.27
CA GLY A 274 1.41 -16.37 10.70
C GLY A 274 0.01 -16.54 11.23
N HIS A 275 -0.57 -15.49 11.79
CA HIS A 275 -1.94 -15.46 12.28
C HIS A 275 -2.58 -14.14 11.89
N VAL A 276 -3.79 -14.21 11.33
CA VAL A 276 -4.60 -13.04 11.02
C VAL A 276 -6.00 -13.22 11.58
N GLN A 277 -6.52 -12.17 12.19
CA GLN A 277 -7.93 -12.02 12.51
C GLN A 277 -8.33 -10.61 12.09
N VAL A 278 -9.20 -10.50 11.10
CA VAL A 278 -9.68 -9.22 10.57
C VAL A 278 -11.16 -9.28 10.27
N THR A 279 -11.88 -8.21 10.60
CA THR A 279 -13.32 -8.07 10.37
C THR A 279 -13.62 -6.75 9.69
N GLY A 280 -14.60 -6.77 8.78
CA GLY A 280 -15.04 -5.61 8.02
C GLY A 280 -14.31 -5.50 6.69
N LEU A 281 -15.06 -5.29 5.61
CA LEU A 281 -14.49 -4.91 4.33
C LEU A 281 -14.46 -3.38 4.21
N SER A 282 -13.31 -2.84 3.83
CA SER A 282 -13.23 -1.47 3.32
C SER A 282 -14.18 -1.31 2.13
N THR A 283 -15.19 -0.45 2.29
CA THR A 283 -16.13 -0.10 1.24
C THR A 283 -15.49 0.91 0.30
N LYS A 284 -15.78 0.74 -1.00
CA LYS A 284 -15.49 1.68 -2.09
C LYS A 284 -15.99 3.09 -1.79
#